data_AF-A0A3D4SYF7-F1
#
_entry.id   AF-A0A3D4SYF7-F1
#
_cell.length_a   1.000
_cell.length_b   1.000
_cell.length_c   1.000
_cell.angle_alpha   90.00
_cell.angle_beta   90.00
_cell.angle_gamma   90.00
#
_symmetry.space_group_name_H-M   'P 1'
#
loop_
_entity.id
_entity.type
_entity.pdbx_description
1 polymer ?
#
loop_
_entity_poly.entity_id
_entity_poly.type
_entity_poly.pdbx_seq_one_letter_code
_entity_poly.pdbx_strand_id
1 'polypeptide(L)'
;ISTVPRALATVDMDTGAKATGIHQRSDVCAVPAAGVVAEAMVALVLARALLAKTGGDSLTEVQRNLAAYLADVDARQHWSGEDA
;
A
#
# COMPACT_ATOMS: atom_id res chain seq x y z
N ILE A 1 -15.06 7.07 -4.75
CA ILE A 1 -16.25 6.32 -4.27
C ILE A 1 -17.46 7.24 -4.32
N SER A 2 -18.68 6.71 -4.49
CA SER A 2 -19.83 7.52 -4.92
C SER A 2 -20.97 7.57 -3.91
N THR A 3 -21.52 8.77 -3.72
CA THR A 3 -22.73 9.03 -2.92
C THR A 3 -23.97 8.52 -3.65
N VAL A 4 -24.89 7.86 -2.95
CA VAL A 4 -26.13 7.36 -3.55
C VAL A 4 -27.08 8.53 -3.85
N PRO A 5 -27.51 8.75 -5.11
CA PRO A 5 -28.34 9.90 -5.47
C PRO A 5 -29.68 9.93 -4.72
N ARG A 6 -30.04 11.11 -4.17
CA ARG A 6 -31.32 11.40 -3.49
C ARG A 6 -31.64 10.58 -2.24
N ALA A 7 -30.75 9.69 -1.81
CA ALA A 7 -31.01 8.81 -0.66
C ALA A 7 -30.50 9.37 0.68
N LEU A 8 -29.46 10.21 0.65
CA LEU A 8 -28.80 10.67 1.87
C LEU A 8 -29.30 12.05 2.27
N ALA A 9 -29.89 12.15 3.47
CA ALA A 9 -30.23 13.42 4.09
C ALA A 9 -28.96 14.15 4.55
N THR A 10 -28.95 15.47 4.39
CA THR A 10 -27.90 16.35 4.89
C THR A 10 -28.51 17.70 5.28
N VAL A 11 -27.68 18.69 5.61
CA VAL A 11 -28.09 20.05 5.93
C VAL A 11 -27.46 21.01 4.93
N ASP A 12 -28.23 22.00 4.49
CA ASP A 12 -27.70 23.16 3.79
C ASP A 12 -26.98 24.07 4.80
N MET A 13 -25.68 24.28 4.60
CA MET A 13 -24.84 25.02 5.55
C MET A 13 -25.08 26.53 5.52
N ASP A 14 -25.69 27.08 4.46
CA ASP A 14 -26.03 28.51 4.38
C ASP A 14 -27.32 28.83 5.13
N THR A 15 -28.29 27.92 5.09
CA THR A 15 -29.65 28.15 5.60
C THR A 15 -29.98 27.36 6.87
N GLY A 16 -29.22 26.32 7.19
CA GLY A 16 -29.52 25.36 8.25
C GLY A 16 -30.71 24.43 7.93
N ALA A 17 -31.28 24.51 6.73
CA ALA A 17 -32.44 23.73 6.33
C ALA A 17 -32.09 22.28 5.96
N LYS A 18 -33.12 21.41 5.95
CA LYS A 18 -32.96 20.03 5.46
C LYS A 18 -32.62 20.02 3.97
N ALA A 19 -31.64 19.23 3.58
CA ALA A 19 -31.20 19.06 2.20
C ALA A 19 -30.93 17.58 1.87
N THR A 20 -30.56 17.29 0.62
CA THR A 20 -30.12 15.96 0.18
C THR A 20 -28.71 16.02 -0.38
N GLY A 21 -27.92 14.96 -0.13
CA GLY A 21 -26.55 14.87 -0.58
C GLY A 21 -26.44 14.83 -2.10
N ILE A 22 -25.54 15.66 -2.64
CA ILE A 22 -25.25 15.72 -4.08
C ILE A 22 -24.12 14.74 -4.39
N HIS A 23 -24.34 13.82 -5.32
CA HIS A 23 -23.27 12.95 -5.81
C HIS A 23 -22.32 13.74 -6.71
N GLN A 24 -21.01 13.57 -6.51
CA GLN A 24 -19.98 14.22 -7.34
C GLN A 24 -19.41 13.29 -8.42
N ARG A 25 -19.71 11.99 -8.32
CA ARG A 25 -19.28 10.94 -9.26
C ARG A 25 -20.43 9.94 -9.41
N SER A 26 -20.43 9.20 -10.52
CA SER A 26 -21.55 8.32 -10.92
C SER A 26 -21.19 6.84 -11.05
N ASP A 27 -19.95 6.44 -10.75
CA ASP A 27 -19.55 5.04 -10.71
C ASP A 27 -20.25 4.31 -9.55
N VAL A 28 -20.73 3.11 -9.84
CA VAL A 28 -21.35 2.23 -8.83
C VAL A 28 -20.30 1.57 -7.94
N CYS A 29 -19.18 1.14 -8.53
CA CYS A 29 -18.11 0.45 -7.82
C CYS A 29 -16.74 0.98 -8.26
N ALA A 30 -15.92 1.38 -7.28
CA ALA A 30 -14.55 1.83 -7.50
C ALA A 30 -13.50 0.79 -7.05
N VAL A 31 -13.93 -0.39 -6.57
CA VAL A 31 -13.04 -1.38 -5.95
C VAL A 31 -11.93 -1.87 -6.89
N PRO A 32 -12.17 -2.17 -8.18
CA PRO A 32 -11.10 -2.59 -9.07
C PRO A 32 -10.01 -1.53 -9.24
N ALA A 33 -10.40 -0.26 -9.44
CA ALA A 33 -9.44 0.84 -9.54
C ALA A 33 -8.72 1.12 -8.22
N ALA A 34 -9.42 0.96 -7.08
CA ALA A 34 -8.81 1.07 -5.76
C ALA A 34 -7.76 -0.02 -5.50
N GLY A 35 -7.90 -1.21 -6.09
CA GLY A 35 -6.90 -2.28 -6.04
C GLY A 35 -5.54 -1.84 -6.60
N VAL A 36 -5.53 -1.21 -7.78
CA VAL A 36 -4.31 -0.66 -8.39
C VAL A 36 -3.65 0.40 -7.51
N VAL A 37 -4.46 1.26 -6.88
CA VAL A 37 -3.96 2.25 -5.92
C VAL A 37 -3.35 1.57 -4.70
N ALA A 38 -4.00 0.53 -4.17
CA ALA A 38 -3.48 -0.23 -3.03
C ALA A 38 -2.14 -0.91 -3.34
N GLU A 39 -2.01 -1.55 -4.50
CA GLU A 39 -0.75 -2.15 -4.96
C GLU A 39 0.38 -1.13 -5.06
N ALA A 40 0.11 0.05 -5.64
CA ALA A 40 1.09 1.13 -5.75
C ALA A 40 1.53 1.63 -4.36
N MET A 41 0.60 1.81 -3.43
CA MET A 41 0.92 2.26 -2.08
C MET A 41 1.74 1.21 -1.31
N VAL A 42 1.43 -0.09 -1.48
CA VAL A 42 2.22 -1.18 -0.90
C VAL A 42 3.64 -1.19 -1.49
N ALA A 43 3.77 -1.05 -2.81
CA ALA A 43 5.07 -1.01 -3.48
C ALA A 43 5.96 0.13 -2.94
N LEU A 44 5.40 1.32 -2.71
CA LEU A 44 6.13 2.45 -2.11
C LEU A 44 6.64 2.13 -0.70
N VAL A 45 5.80 1.51 0.14
CA VAL A 45 6.19 1.14 1.51
C VAL A 45 7.25 0.05 1.50
N LEU A 46 7.09 -0.98 0.68
CA LEU A 46 8.07 -2.07 0.54
C LEU A 46 9.41 -1.55 0.00
N ALA A 47 9.39 -0.68 -1.00
CA ALA A 47 10.61 -0.06 -1.54
C ALA A 47 11.34 0.77 -0.48
N ARG A 48 10.61 1.57 0.30
CA ARG A 48 11.20 2.34 1.41
C ARG A 48 11.81 1.42 2.48
N ALA A 49 11.09 0.36 2.86
CA ALA A 49 11.57 -0.59 3.86
C ALA A 49 12.82 -1.34 3.36
N LEU A 50 12.82 -1.74 2.08
CA LEU A 50 13.97 -2.36 1.43
C LEU A 50 15.19 -1.44 1.49
N LEU A 51 15.05 -0.20 1.01
CA LEU A 51 16.14 0.78 1.01
C LEU A 51 16.61 1.15 2.42
N ALA A 52 15.70 1.23 3.40
CA ALA A 52 16.09 1.45 4.80
C ALA A 52 16.90 0.27 5.37
N LYS A 53 16.60 -0.97 4.96
CA LYS A 53 17.33 -2.17 5.40
C LYS A 53 18.66 -2.35 4.67
N THR A 54 18.68 -2.16 3.35
CA THR A 54 19.86 -2.46 2.52
C THR A 54 20.78 -1.26 2.36
N GLY A 55 20.29 -0.04 2.57
CA GLY A 55 20.97 1.19 2.17
C GLY A 55 21.25 1.21 0.65
N GLY A 56 22.23 2.02 0.27
CA GLY A 56 22.80 2.09 -1.07
C GLY A 56 22.26 3.23 -1.93
N ASP A 57 23.16 3.84 -2.71
CA ASP A 57 22.86 5.00 -3.56
C ASP A 57 22.74 4.61 -5.05
N SER A 58 22.99 3.34 -5.38
CA SER A 58 22.79 2.77 -6.71
C SER A 58 22.09 1.42 -6.63
N LEU A 59 21.38 1.06 -7.70
CA LEU A 59 20.68 -0.22 -7.75
C LEU A 59 21.63 -1.42 -7.61
N THR A 60 22.83 -1.34 -8.18
CA THR A 60 23.86 -2.39 -8.05
C THR A 60 24.30 -2.58 -6.61
N GLU A 61 24.45 -1.50 -5.84
CA GLU A 61 24.77 -1.55 -4.42
C GLU A 61 23.65 -2.17 -3.59
N VAL A 62 22.41 -1.73 -3.81
CA VAL A 62 21.21 -2.29 -3.14
C VAL A 62 21.13 -3.81 -3.37
N GLN A 63 21.32 -4.26 -4.62
CA GLN A 63 21.30 -5.68 -4.97
C GLN A 63 22.42 -6.47 -4.28
N ARG A 64 23.64 -5.95 -4.27
CA ARG A 64 24.79 -6.59 -3.59
C ARG A 64 24.54 -6.73 -2.09
N ASN A 65 24.03 -5.70 -1.43
CA ASN A 65 23.73 -5.71 0.00
C ASN A 65 22.61 -6.70 0.33
N LEU A 66 21.55 -6.74 -0.50
CA LEU A 66 20.46 -7.70 -0.34
C LEU A 66 20.94 -9.16 -0.52
N ALA A 67 21.75 -9.43 -1.54
CA ALA A 67 22.28 -10.77 -1.80
C ALA A 67 23.15 -11.27 -0.64
N ALA A 68 24.01 -10.41 -0.08
CA ALA A 68 24.81 -10.74 1.09
C ALA A 68 23.95 -11.05 2.32
N TYR A 69 22.89 -10.26 2.57
CA TYR A 69 21.93 -10.54 3.65
C TYR A 69 21.24 -11.89 3.47
N LEU A 70 20.80 -12.22 2.26
CA LEU A 70 20.13 -13.49 1.98
C LEU A 70 21.07 -14.69 2.13
N ALA A 71 22.34 -14.58 1.69
CA ALA A 71 23.34 -15.63 1.86
C ALA A 71 23.64 -15.90 3.35
N ASP A 72 23.72 -14.85 4.16
CA ASP A 72 23.89 -14.99 5.62
C ASP A 72 22.67 -15.63 6.30
N VAL A 73 21.45 -15.30 5.85
CA VAL A 73 20.23 -15.97 6.35
C VAL A 73 20.23 -17.45 5.98
N ASP A 74 20.53 -17.80 4.74
CA ASP A 74 20.63 -19.17 4.25
C ASP A 74 21.69 -19.98 5.01
N ALA A 75 22.84 -19.36 5.27
CA ALA A 75 23.92 -19.93 6.08
C ALA A 75 23.52 -20.23 7.53
N ARG A 76 22.42 -19.68 8.04
CA ARG A 76 21.90 -20.00 9.39
C ARG A 76 20.74 -20.99 9.35
N GLN A 77 20.08 -21.13 8.20
CA GLN A 77 18.94 -22.01 8.02
C GLN A 77 19.36 -23.45 7.71
N HIS A 78 20.54 -23.66 7.13
CA HIS A 78 21.13 -25.00 7.02
C HIS A 78 21.66 -25.45 8.39
N TRP A 79 20.81 -26.13 9.16
CA TRP A 79 21.25 -26.86 10.35
C TRP A 79 21.93 -28.16 9.91
N SER A 80 23.26 -28.21 10.00
CA SER A 80 24.04 -29.44 9.85
C SER A 80 23.91 -30.26 11.15
N GLY A 81 22.90 -31.12 11.23
CA GLY A 81 22.63 -31.98 12.37
C GLY A 81 23.58 -33.16 12.57
N GLU A 82 24.88 -32.97 12.36
CA GLU A 82 25.91 -34.02 12.55
C GLU A 82 26.92 -33.53 13.59
N ASP A 83 26.49 -33.52 14.86
CA ASP A 83 27.36 -33.49 16.05
C ASP A 83 26.51 -33.91 17.28
N ALA A 84 25.97 -35.14 17.26
CA ALA A 84 25.34 -35.81 18.40
C ALA A 84 25.79 -37.28 18.46
#